data_AF-A0AAV8RMK9-F1
#
_entry.id   AF-A0AAV8RMK9-F1
#
_cell.length_a   1.000
_cell.length_b   1.000
_cell.length_c   1.000
_cell.angle_alpha   90.00
_cell.angle_beta   90.00
_cell.angle_gamma   90.00
#
_symmetry.space_group_name_H-M   'P 1'
#
loop_
_entity.id
_entity.type
_entity.pdbx_description
1 polymer ?
#
loop_
_entity_poly.entity_id
_entity_poly.type
_entity_poly.pdbx_seq_one_letter_code
_entity_poly.pdbx_strand_id
1 'polypeptide(L)'
;MTAMSFSGAISYRATAFIVVAPLLVLVVIYACLWPLDVPTAFFRLQHGANTPEITPKDELEAAPEGVAMENRTLIIAILNKAYVEPNAMLDLFLQSLGEGENTEFLIDHLLFVAVDQRAFNRCRTLELHCYNLVTEGVDFSKEVFYMSDAFNNMMWRRTLFLGDVLQRGYSFIFTGSHRKPS
;
A
#
# COMPACT_ATOMS: atom_id res chain seq x y z
N MET A 1 -11.08 -12.72 73.48
CA MET A 1 -11.58 -11.53 72.77
C MET A 1 -10.43 -11.00 71.91
N THR A 2 -10.63 -11.07 70.60
CA THR A 2 -9.70 -10.76 69.51
C THR A 2 -9.66 -9.26 69.23
N ALA A 3 -8.51 -8.62 69.44
CA ALA A 3 -8.23 -7.27 68.94
C ALA A 3 -6.79 -7.21 68.41
N MET A 4 -6.44 -8.17 67.56
CA MET A 4 -5.28 -8.09 66.68
C MET A 4 -5.79 -7.87 65.26
N SER A 5 -5.21 -6.88 64.57
CA SER A 5 -5.34 -6.68 63.12
C SER A 5 -6.60 -5.96 62.62
N PHE A 6 -6.61 -4.62 62.75
CA PHE A 6 -7.46 -3.76 61.91
C PHE A 6 -6.65 -2.61 61.28
N SER A 7 -5.72 -2.03 62.04
CA SER A 7 -4.89 -0.90 61.58
C SER A 7 -3.89 -1.28 60.46
N GLY A 8 -3.23 -2.44 60.55
CA GLY A 8 -2.28 -2.91 59.54
C GLY A 8 -2.94 -3.32 58.21
N ALA A 9 -4.15 -3.89 58.27
CA ALA A 9 -4.89 -4.30 57.08
C ALA A 9 -5.41 -3.10 56.26
N ILE A 10 -5.78 -2.00 56.91
CA ILE A 10 -6.22 -0.77 56.25
C ILE A 10 -5.05 -0.07 55.55
N SER A 11 -3.89 -0.01 56.21
CA SER A 11 -2.66 0.56 55.63
C SER A 11 -2.13 -0.27 54.46
N TYR A 12 -2.13 -1.60 54.56
CA TYR A 12 -1.76 -2.51 53.47
C TYR A 12 -2.72 -2.39 52.27
N ARG A 13 -4.03 -2.27 52.53
CA ARG A 13 -5.01 -2.08 51.44
C ARG A 13 -4.83 -0.74 50.75
N ALA A 14 -4.63 0.35 51.49
CA ALA A 14 -4.39 1.67 50.92
C ALA A 14 -3.11 1.72 50.07
N THR A 15 -2.02 1.13 50.56
CA THR A 15 -0.74 1.05 49.82
C THR A 15 -0.83 0.12 48.61
N ALA A 16 -1.51 -1.03 48.73
CA ALA A 16 -1.78 -1.91 47.60
C ALA A 16 -2.63 -1.20 46.53
N PHE A 17 -3.65 -0.43 46.88
CA PHE A 17 -4.42 0.35 45.90
C PHE A 17 -3.59 1.44 45.21
N ILE A 18 -2.73 2.14 45.94
CA ILE A 18 -1.87 3.20 45.37
C ILE A 18 -0.84 2.65 44.39
N VAL A 19 -0.40 1.39 44.53
CA VAL A 19 0.63 0.79 43.65
C VAL A 19 0.01 -0.08 42.55
N VAL A 20 -1.01 -0.88 42.89
CA VAL A 20 -1.65 -1.82 41.96
C VAL A 20 -2.52 -1.10 40.95
N ALA A 21 -3.23 -0.04 41.33
CA ALA A 21 -4.07 0.72 40.41
C ALA A 21 -3.25 1.38 39.27
N PRO A 22 -2.16 2.14 39.51
CA PRO A 22 -1.37 2.69 38.42
C PRO A 22 -0.64 1.63 37.61
N LEU A 23 -0.21 0.50 38.22
CA LEU A 23 0.38 -0.61 37.47
C LEU A 23 -0.64 -1.24 36.51
N LEU A 24 -1.88 -1.47 36.96
CA LEU A 24 -2.95 -1.97 36.10
C LEU A 24 -3.28 -0.97 34.99
N VAL A 25 -3.33 0.33 35.30
CA VAL A 25 -3.54 1.37 34.30
C VAL A 25 -2.41 1.41 33.28
N LEU A 26 -1.15 1.27 33.70
CA LEU A 26 0.00 1.20 32.80
C LEU A 26 -0.02 -0.06 31.92
N VAL A 27 -0.42 -1.21 32.47
CA VAL A 27 -0.58 -2.46 31.70
C VAL A 27 -1.70 -2.32 30.67
N VAL A 28 -2.84 -1.70 31.04
CA VAL A 28 -3.95 -1.44 30.11
C VAL A 28 -3.54 -0.43 29.04
N ILE A 29 -2.87 0.66 29.42
CA ILE A 29 -2.34 1.65 28.46
C ILE A 29 -1.33 1.01 27.52
N TYR A 30 -0.41 0.19 28.03
CA TYR A 30 0.57 -0.51 27.20
C TYR A 30 -0.09 -1.55 26.28
N ALA A 31 -1.10 -2.27 26.75
CA ALA A 31 -1.88 -3.19 25.92
C ALA A 31 -2.73 -2.45 24.86
N CYS A 32 -3.21 -1.24 25.14
CA CYS A 32 -3.97 -0.40 24.20
C CYS A 32 -3.07 0.39 23.24
N LEU A 33 -1.83 0.72 23.64
CA LEU A 33 -0.85 1.43 22.82
C LEU A 33 0.07 0.48 22.05
N TRP A 34 0.13 -0.80 22.41
CA TRP A 34 0.72 -1.80 21.52
C TRP A 34 -0.23 -1.94 20.32
N PRO A 35 0.23 -1.69 19.09
CA PRO A 35 -0.61 -1.87 17.94
C PRO A 35 -0.93 -3.36 17.80
N LEU A 36 -2.18 -3.72 18.09
CA LEU A 36 -2.78 -4.98 17.69
C LEU A 36 -2.94 -4.93 16.16
N ASP A 37 -1.91 -5.34 15.42
CA ASP A 37 -1.95 -5.69 13.98
C ASP A 37 -2.90 -4.85 13.11
N VAL A 38 -2.74 -3.53 13.15
CA VAL A 38 -3.41 -2.59 12.24
C VAL A 38 -2.62 -2.51 10.93
N PRO A 39 -2.49 -3.63 10.20
CA PRO A 39 -2.71 -3.52 8.76
C PRO A 39 -3.66 -4.59 8.21
N THR A 40 -4.07 -5.63 8.95
CA THR A 40 -4.84 -6.74 8.33
C THR A 40 -6.35 -6.57 8.44
N ALA A 41 -6.85 -6.00 9.55
CA ALA A 41 -8.28 -5.83 9.80
C ALA A 41 -8.92 -4.77 8.88
N PHE A 42 -8.18 -3.71 8.54
CA PHE A 42 -8.66 -2.66 7.63
C PHE A 42 -8.90 -3.20 6.21
N PHE A 43 -8.01 -4.06 5.70
CA PHE A 43 -8.16 -4.68 4.37
C PHE A 43 -9.31 -5.68 4.30
N ARG A 44 -9.59 -6.40 5.40
CA ARG A 44 -10.73 -7.34 5.46
C ARG A 44 -12.09 -6.65 5.42
N LEU A 45 -12.24 -5.46 6.00
CA LEU A 45 -13.52 -4.76 6.02
C LEU A 45 -13.93 -4.20 4.64
N GLN A 46 -12.98 -4.01 3.72
CA GLN A 46 -13.28 -3.56 2.35
C GLN A 46 -13.74 -4.69 1.41
N HIS A 47 -13.41 -5.96 1.71
CA HIS A 47 -13.69 -7.11 0.83
C HIS A 47 -15.07 -7.77 1.07
N GLY A 48 -15.92 -7.20 1.92
CA GLY A 48 -17.22 -7.75 2.31
C GLY A 48 -18.38 -7.38 1.37
N ALA A 49 -18.29 -7.66 0.07
CA ALA A 49 -19.44 -7.66 -0.83
C ALA A 49 -19.27 -8.77 -1.88
N ASN A 50 -19.96 -9.89 -1.66
CA ASN A 50 -19.95 -11.06 -2.53
C ASN A 50 -20.35 -10.70 -3.97
N THR A 51 -19.37 -10.64 -4.84
CA THR A 51 -19.51 -10.57 -6.30
C THR A 51 -18.72 -11.77 -6.84
N PRO A 52 -19.23 -12.53 -7.83
CA PRO A 52 -18.59 -13.78 -8.22
C PRO A 52 -17.18 -13.49 -8.73
N GLU A 53 -16.17 -13.95 -7.97
CA GLU A 53 -14.75 -13.89 -8.29
C GLU A 53 -14.49 -14.59 -9.63
N ILE A 54 -14.42 -13.81 -10.71
CA ILE A 54 -13.45 -14.11 -11.76
C ILE A 54 -12.17 -13.47 -11.25
N THR A 55 -11.42 -14.20 -10.43
CA THR A 55 -10.09 -13.77 -10.01
C THR A 55 -9.21 -13.69 -11.25
N PRO A 56 -8.58 -12.55 -11.56
CA PRO A 56 -7.38 -12.51 -12.39
C PRO A 56 -6.24 -13.13 -11.57
N LYS A 57 -6.36 -14.42 -11.29
CA LYS A 57 -5.38 -15.22 -10.57
C LYS A 57 -4.30 -15.58 -11.59
N ASP A 58 -3.38 -14.65 -11.87
CA ASP A 58 -1.99 -14.97 -12.27
C ASP A 58 -1.14 -13.74 -12.68
N GLU A 59 -1.72 -12.64 -13.16
CA GLU A 59 -0.89 -11.56 -13.75
C GLU A 59 0.01 -10.85 -12.72
N LEU A 60 -0.48 -10.66 -11.48
CA LEU A 60 0.31 -10.02 -10.42
C LEU A 60 1.28 -11.00 -9.73
N GLU A 61 1.15 -12.32 -9.91
CA GLU A 61 2.14 -13.29 -9.40
C GLU A 61 3.28 -13.48 -10.38
N ALA A 62 2.98 -13.49 -11.69
CA ALA A 62 3.98 -13.64 -12.74
C ALA A 62 4.78 -12.34 -13.00
N ALA A 63 4.16 -11.16 -12.89
CA ALA A 63 4.81 -9.89 -13.20
C ALA A 63 6.00 -9.53 -12.27
N PRO A 64 5.98 -9.81 -10.95
CA PRO A 64 7.06 -9.38 -10.06
C PRO A 64 8.29 -10.30 -10.01
N GLU A 65 8.16 -11.61 -10.28
CA GLU A 65 9.26 -12.57 -10.05
C GLU A 65 10.50 -12.30 -10.92
N GLY A 66 10.31 -11.80 -12.14
CA GLY A 66 11.39 -11.41 -13.06
C GLY A 66 11.89 -9.97 -12.89
N VAL A 67 11.20 -9.15 -12.10
CA VAL A 67 11.45 -7.70 -11.97
C VAL A 67 12.04 -7.35 -10.61
N ALA A 68 11.71 -8.12 -9.58
CA ALA A 68 12.19 -7.86 -8.23
C ALA A 68 13.71 -8.00 -8.12
N MET A 69 14.31 -7.08 -7.34
CA MET A 69 15.69 -7.20 -6.90
C MET A 69 15.89 -8.48 -6.06
N GLU A 70 17.14 -8.91 -5.85
CA GLU A 70 17.47 -10.13 -5.08
C GLU A 70 16.81 -10.19 -3.69
N ASN A 71 16.59 -9.03 -3.05
CA ASN A 71 15.92 -8.91 -1.75
C ASN A 71 14.39 -8.81 -1.85
N ARG A 72 13.77 -9.19 -2.98
CA ARG A 72 12.34 -9.08 -3.27
C ARG A 72 11.80 -7.64 -3.19
N THR A 73 12.62 -6.65 -3.54
CA THR A 73 12.18 -5.26 -3.66
C THR A 73 11.79 -4.94 -5.11
N LEU A 74 10.60 -4.39 -5.30
CA LEU A 74 10.12 -3.88 -6.58
C LEU A 74 10.28 -2.36 -6.65
N ILE A 75 10.76 -1.85 -7.78
CA ILE A 75 10.66 -0.41 -8.07
C ILE A 75 9.39 -0.21 -8.89
N ILE A 76 8.44 0.54 -8.37
CA ILE A 76 7.11 0.70 -8.96
C ILE A 76 6.96 2.11 -9.51
N ALA A 77 6.61 2.23 -10.78
CA ALA A 77 6.31 3.51 -11.43
C ALA A 77 4.88 3.52 -11.95
N ILE A 78 4.04 4.41 -11.44
CA ILE A 78 2.63 4.49 -11.85
C ILE A 78 2.51 5.42 -13.07
N LEU A 79 2.03 4.87 -14.18
CA LEU A 79 1.85 5.58 -15.44
C LEU A 79 0.37 5.89 -15.70
N ASN A 80 0.12 7.11 -16.15
CA ASN A 80 -1.14 7.49 -16.79
C ASN A 80 -0.88 8.04 -18.20
N LYS A 81 -1.96 8.29 -18.96
CA LYS A 81 -1.95 8.77 -20.33
C LYS A 81 -1.00 9.94 -20.53
N ALA A 82 -0.95 10.86 -19.58
CA ALA A 82 -0.14 12.06 -19.73
C ALA A 82 1.37 11.84 -19.53
N TYR A 83 1.79 10.69 -18.99
CA TYR A 83 3.20 10.31 -18.92
C TYR A 83 3.68 9.67 -20.22
N VAL A 84 2.76 9.22 -21.08
CA VAL A 84 3.03 8.46 -22.31
C VAL A 84 2.66 9.21 -23.59
N GLU A 85 2.30 10.49 -23.48
CA GLU A 85 2.11 11.38 -24.63
C GLU A 85 3.45 11.61 -25.37
N PRO A 86 3.44 12.07 -26.63
CA PRO A 86 4.68 12.36 -27.35
C PRO A 86 5.57 13.37 -26.59
N ASN A 87 6.86 13.08 -26.43
CA ASN A 87 7.81 13.86 -25.62
C ASN A 87 7.42 14.00 -24.14
N ALA A 88 6.66 13.03 -23.61
CA ALA A 88 6.25 13.04 -22.22
C ALA A 88 7.32 12.50 -21.27
N MET A 89 6.99 12.54 -19.98
CA MET A 89 7.91 12.21 -18.89
C MET A 89 8.48 10.80 -18.95
N LEU A 90 7.77 9.81 -19.51
CA LEU A 90 8.28 8.44 -19.57
C LEU A 90 9.55 8.33 -20.42
N ASP A 91 9.57 8.94 -21.60
CA ASP A 91 10.72 8.84 -22.51
C ASP A 91 11.96 9.50 -21.89
N LEU A 92 11.78 10.67 -21.26
CA LEU A 92 12.86 11.37 -20.52
C LEU A 92 13.34 10.57 -19.31
N PHE A 93 12.42 9.92 -18.59
CA PHE A 93 12.77 9.09 -17.44
C PHE A 93 13.62 7.89 -17.86
N LEU A 94 13.21 7.17 -18.91
CA LEU A 94 13.97 6.03 -19.44
C LEU A 94 15.33 6.47 -19.97
N GLN A 95 15.38 7.58 -20.72
CA GLN A 95 16.64 8.15 -21.20
C GLN A 95 17.58 8.50 -20.05
N SER A 96 17.05 9.13 -18.99
CA SER A 96 17.86 9.51 -17.83
C SER A 96 18.45 8.31 -17.09
N LEU A 97 17.75 7.19 -17.04
CA LEU A 97 18.26 5.95 -16.44
C LEU A 97 19.29 5.27 -17.34
N GLY A 98 19.07 5.26 -18.66
CA GLY A 98 19.99 4.65 -19.62
C GLY A 98 21.30 5.43 -19.78
N GLU A 99 21.26 6.75 -19.72
CA GLU A 99 22.45 7.61 -19.85
C GLU A 99 23.15 7.89 -18.50
N GLY A 100 22.51 7.56 -17.37
CA GLY A 100 23.05 7.80 -16.04
C GLY A 100 24.17 6.82 -15.66
N GLU A 101 25.09 7.28 -14.80
CA GLU A 101 26.22 6.49 -14.34
C GLU A 101 25.75 5.34 -13.44
N ASN A 102 25.87 4.10 -13.93
CA ASN A 102 25.43 2.87 -13.26
C ASN A 102 23.93 2.87 -12.90
N THR A 103 23.06 3.39 -13.77
CA THR A 103 21.60 3.39 -13.53
C THR A 103 20.79 2.60 -14.56
N GLU A 104 21.40 2.16 -15.67
CA GLU A 104 20.71 1.44 -16.74
C GLU A 104 20.00 0.19 -16.23
N PHE A 105 20.66 -0.57 -15.35
CA PHE A 105 20.12 -1.80 -14.75
C PHE A 105 18.80 -1.60 -14.01
N LEU A 106 18.49 -0.37 -13.55
CA LEU A 106 17.25 -0.08 -12.84
C LEU A 106 16.03 -0.23 -13.74
N ILE A 107 16.19 -0.07 -15.06
CA ILE A 107 15.12 -0.21 -16.05
C ILE A 107 14.55 -1.64 -16.02
N ASP A 108 15.41 -2.65 -15.87
CA ASP A 108 15.01 -4.07 -15.78
C ASP A 108 14.29 -4.39 -14.46
N HIS A 109 14.45 -3.54 -13.44
CA HIS A 109 13.84 -3.72 -12.13
C HIS A 109 12.63 -2.80 -11.87
N LEU A 110 12.18 -2.09 -12.90
CA LEU A 110 11.04 -1.18 -12.85
C LEU A 110 9.75 -1.86 -13.31
N LEU A 111 8.81 -2.03 -12.39
CA LEU A 111 7.43 -2.40 -12.69
C LEU A 111 6.59 -1.15 -12.98
N PHE A 112 6.24 -0.97 -14.25
CA PHE A 112 5.38 0.12 -14.69
C PHE A 112 3.90 -0.26 -14.55
N VAL A 113 3.21 0.40 -13.62
CA VAL A 113 1.80 0.17 -13.33
C VAL A 113 0.95 1.18 -14.10
N ALA A 114 0.31 0.72 -15.18
CA ALA A 114 -0.52 1.56 -16.02
C ALA A 114 -1.96 1.64 -15.48
N VAL A 115 -2.47 2.85 -15.30
CA VAL A 115 -3.86 3.09 -14.84
C VAL A 115 -4.86 3.34 -15.98
N ASP A 116 -4.39 3.36 -17.23
CA ASP A 116 -5.22 3.50 -18.42
C ASP A 116 -4.63 2.74 -19.62
N GLN A 117 -5.49 2.48 -20.60
CA GLN A 117 -5.12 1.68 -21.77
C GLN A 117 -4.03 2.32 -22.63
N ARG A 118 -3.96 3.65 -22.73
CA ARG A 118 -2.91 4.30 -23.54
C ARG A 118 -1.55 4.14 -22.87
N ALA A 119 -1.49 4.32 -21.55
CA ALA A 119 -0.29 4.06 -20.77
C ALA A 119 0.16 2.60 -20.88
N PHE A 120 -0.78 1.66 -20.74
CA PHE A 120 -0.47 0.23 -20.83
C PHE A 120 0.05 -0.15 -22.22
N ASN A 121 -0.60 0.32 -23.28
CA ASN A 121 -0.17 0.05 -24.65
C ASN A 121 1.22 0.64 -24.93
N ARG A 122 1.48 1.90 -24.54
CA ARG A 122 2.80 2.51 -24.73
C ARG A 122 3.89 1.73 -23.99
N CYS A 123 3.63 1.38 -22.73
CA CYS A 123 4.54 0.61 -21.91
C CYS A 123 4.92 -0.71 -22.60
N ARG A 124 3.93 -1.45 -23.12
CA ARG A 124 4.16 -2.69 -23.87
C ARG A 124 4.90 -2.50 -25.19
N THR A 125 4.63 -1.42 -25.91
CA THR A 125 5.35 -1.09 -27.16
C THR A 125 6.84 -0.82 -26.90
N LEU A 126 7.19 -0.33 -25.72
CA LEU A 126 8.57 -0.13 -25.29
C LEU A 126 9.21 -1.38 -24.66
N GLU A 127 8.51 -2.52 -24.69
CA GLU A 127 8.98 -3.80 -24.14
C GLU A 127 9.38 -3.75 -22.65
N LEU A 128 8.75 -2.87 -21.89
CA LEU A 128 8.98 -2.71 -20.45
C LEU A 128 8.17 -3.75 -19.63
N HIS A 129 8.51 -3.88 -18.35
CA HIS A 129 7.71 -4.66 -17.41
C HIS A 129 6.45 -3.90 -17.00
N CYS A 130 5.32 -4.25 -17.60
CA CYS A 130 4.07 -3.51 -17.46
C CYS A 130 3.00 -4.31 -16.71
N TYR A 131 2.36 -3.69 -15.73
CA TYR A 131 1.16 -4.21 -15.08
C TYR A 131 -0.05 -3.31 -15.42
N ASN A 132 -1.12 -3.92 -15.92
CA ASN A 132 -2.37 -3.19 -16.16
C ASN A 132 -3.17 -3.15 -14.86
N LEU A 133 -3.31 -1.96 -14.26
CA LEU A 133 -4.18 -1.80 -13.11
C LEU A 133 -5.64 -1.75 -13.59
N VAL A 134 -6.19 -2.91 -13.93
CA VAL A 134 -7.55 -3.08 -14.43
C VAL A 134 -8.55 -2.68 -13.35
N THR A 135 -9.51 -1.85 -13.76
CA THR A 135 -10.71 -1.59 -12.97
C THR A 135 -11.91 -2.05 -13.74
N GLU A 136 -12.55 -3.10 -13.24
CA GLU A 136 -13.78 -3.62 -13.83
C GLU A 136 -14.79 -2.48 -14.02
N GLY A 137 -15.16 -2.24 -15.27
CA GLY A 137 -16.27 -1.36 -15.64
C GLY A 137 -16.05 0.15 -15.60
N VAL A 138 -14.83 0.65 -15.31
CA VAL A 138 -14.59 2.11 -15.26
C VAL A 138 -13.48 2.53 -16.23
N ASP A 139 -13.87 3.31 -17.25
CA ASP A 139 -12.95 4.02 -18.15
C ASP A 139 -12.51 5.32 -17.48
N PHE A 140 -11.32 5.32 -16.87
CA PHE A 140 -10.73 6.48 -16.19
C PHE A 140 -10.21 7.58 -17.11
N SER A 141 -10.42 7.46 -18.42
CA SER A 141 -10.14 8.57 -19.34
C SER A 141 -11.18 9.70 -19.24
N LYS A 142 -12.29 9.48 -18.51
CA LYS A 142 -13.41 10.42 -18.35
C LYS A 142 -13.44 11.06 -16.96
N GLU A 143 -14.04 12.24 -16.86
CA GLU A 143 -14.29 12.91 -15.58
C GLU A 143 -15.15 12.03 -14.67
N VAL A 144 -14.68 11.81 -13.44
CA VAL A 144 -15.40 11.06 -12.41
C VAL A 144 -15.94 12.06 -11.39
N PHE A 145 -17.24 11.97 -11.06
CA PHE A 145 -17.86 12.85 -10.08
C PHE A 145 -17.23 12.68 -8.70
N TYR A 146 -16.78 13.79 -8.11
CA TYR A 146 -16.20 13.86 -6.78
C TYR A 146 -17.14 13.19 -5.74
N MET A 147 -16.57 12.33 -4.88
CA MET A 147 -17.26 11.52 -3.86
C MET A 147 -18.20 10.40 -4.34
N SER A 148 -18.28 10.10 -5.64
CA SER A 148 -18.98 8.89 -6.10
C SER A 148 -18.27 7.61 -5.65
N ASP A 149 -18.97 6.48 -5.61
CA ASP A 149 -18.33 5.18 -5.37
C ASP A 149 -17.28 4.86 -6.44
N ALA A 150 -17.51 5.29 -7.67
CA ALA A 150 -16.52 5.22 -8.75
C ALA A 150 -15.29 6.09 -8.44
N PHE A 151 -15.47 7.29 -7.87
CA PHE A 151 -14.36 8.14 -7.43
C PHE A 151 -13.59 7.52 -6.26
N ASN A 152 -14.29 6.98 -5.26
CA ASN A 152 -13.64 6.32 -4.12
C ASN A 152 -12.88 5.07 -4.58
N ASN A 153 -13.51 4.21 -5.38
CA ASN A 153 -12.85 3.05 -5.98
C ASN A 153 -11.68 3.47 -6.86
N MET A 154 -11.79 4.56 -7.64
CA MET A 154 -10.68 5.12 -8.41
C MET A 154 -9.52 5.58 -7.52
N MET A 155 -9.82 6.29 -6.42
CA MET A 155 -8.81 6.83 -5.50
C MET A 155 -8.07 5.73 -4.74
N TRP A 156 -8.76 4.66 -4.33
CA TRP A 156 -8.17 3.62 -3.49
C TRP A 156 -7.38 2.56 -4.25
N ARG A 157 -7.57 2.40 -5.56
CA ARG A 157 -6.94 1.32 -6.34
C ARG A 157 -5.43 1.30 -6.28
N ARG A 158 -4.78 2.46 -6.33
CA ARG A 158 -3.32 2.54 -6.19
C ARG A 158 -2.86 2.04 -4.83
N THR A 159 -3.56 2.43 -3.76
CA THR A 159 -3.26 2.01 -2.39
C THR A 159 -3.53 0.53 -2.19
N LEU A 160 -4.64 0.02 -2.73
CA LEU A 160 -4.99 -1.40 -2.66
C LEU A 160 -3.96 -2.27 -3.39
N PHE A 161 -3.56 -1.86 -4.60
CA PHE A 161 -2.48 -2.51 -5.34
C PHE A 161 -1.17 -2.57 -4.53
N LEU A 162 -0.76 -1.45 -3.93
CA LEU A 162 0.44 -1.42 -3.09
C LEU A 162 0.28 -2.32 -1.84
N GLY A 163 -0.92 -2.40 -1.27
CA GLY A 163 -1.25 -3.33 -0.19
C GLY A 163 -1.12 -4.80 -0.61
N ASP A 164 -1.63 -5.15 -1.79
CA ASP A 164 -1.53 -6.51 -2.35
C ASP A 164 -0.06 -6.90 -2.60
N VAL A 165 0.77 -5.97 -3.07
CA VAL A 165 2.22 -6.18 -3.23
C VAL A 165 2.87 -6.54 -1.89
N LEU A 166 2.55 -5.82 -0.81
CA LEU A 166 3.06 -6.11 0.53
C LEU A 166 2.53 -7.46 1.06
N GLN A 167 1.25 -7.76 0.85
CA GLN A 167 0.64 -9.01 1.29
C GLN A 167 1.29 -10.23 0.62
N ARG A 168 1.82 -10.06 -0.59
CA ARG A 168 2.57 -11.09 -1.34
C ARG A 168 4.03 -11.21 -0.90
N GLY A 169 4.48 -10.41 0.07
CA GLY A 169 5.81 -10.48 0.66
C GLY A 169 6.89 -9.73 -0.12
N TYR A 170 6.50 -8.83 -1.03
CA TYR A 170 7.42 -7.92 -1.69
C TYR A 170 7.57 -6.64 -0.88
N SER A 171 8.78 -6.08 -0.86
CA SER A 171 8.99 -4.68 -0.50
C SER A 171 8.89 -3.83 -1.76
N PHE A 172 8.55 -2.54 -1.64
CA PHE A 172 8.52 -1.66 -2.82
C PHE A 172 9.07 -0.26 -2.57
N ILE A 173 9.64 0.32 -3.62
CA ILE A 173 9.96 1.73 -3.75
C ILE A 173 9.04 2.28 -4.83
N PHE A 174 8.31 3.36 -4.58
CA PHE A 174 7.43 3.95 -5.58
C PHE A 174 7.94 5.31 -6.05
N THR A 175 7.82 5.59 -7.35
CA THR A 175 8.10 6.92 -7.88
C THR A 175 6.85 7.79 -7.77
N GLY A 176 6.92 8.83 -6.93
CA GLY A 176 5.87 9.80 -6.77
C GLY A 176 5.96 10.86 -7.87
N SER A 177 4.90 11.05 -8.65
CA SER A 177 4.86 12.08 -9.67
C SER A 177 3.80 13.12 -9.32
N HIS A 178 4.21 14.31 -8.93
CA HIS A 178 3.31 15.42 -8.61
C HIS A 178 3.14 16.32 -9.83
N ARG A 179 2.02 16.18 -10.55
CA ARG A 179 1.66 17.13 -11.60
C ARG A 179 0.86 18.28 -10.99
N LYS A 180 1.41 19.50 -11.05
CA LYS A 180 0.64 20.70 -10.69
C LYS A 180 -0.47 20.88 -11.75
N PRO A 181 -1.75 20.96 -11.36
CA PRO A 181 -2.80 21.32 -12.32
C PRO A 181 -2.51 22.73 -12.84
N SER A 182 -2.62 22.90 -14.16
CA SER A 182 -2.45 24.18 -14.87
C SER A 182 -3.53 25.18 -14.48
#